data_AF-A0A6V7R5V0-F1
#
_entry.id   AF-A0A6V7R5V0-F1
#
_cell.length_a   1.000
_cell.length_b   1.000
_cell.length_c   1.000
_cell.angle_alpha   90.00
_cell.angle_beta   90.00
_cell.angle_gamma   90.00
#
_symmetry.space_group_name_H-M   'P 1'
#
loop_
_entity.id
_entity.type
_entity.pdbx_description
1 polymer ?
#
loop_
_entity_poly.entity_id
_entity_poly.type
_entity_poly.pdbx_seq_one_letter_code
_entity_poly.pdbx_strand_id
1 'polypeptide(L)'
;MTEIILTLESGTLSRLQDEIMEMRSVRDSFDIIEVRGDYFKDVNTLVRAIAMIRDSIDKPVLYTYRTEKEGGQGALLGEDYLYHLATIQKSIPVDYIDVEILQVSDPTIVEQLKRYSKVILSHHDFNGTPSDAVMTGIIDEMTAAKGDFYKIAYMPQTPEDVERVVAVLEQSKEKFGDIVTAISMGELGTKTRTSVEFPSRFTYGTLNEPQAPGQVNVAKLREIYGGTK
;
A
#
# COMPACT_ATOMS: atom_id res chain seq x y z
N MET A 1 -5.34 -14.03 7.41
CA MET A 1 -4.84 -14.48 6.09
C MET A 1 -4.35 -13.26 5.35
N THR A 2 -3.14 -13.30 4.78
CA THR A 2 -2.55 -12.20 4.01
C THR A 2 -3.37 -11.94 2.75
N GLU A 3 -3.71 -10.67 2.50
CA GLU A 3 -4.35 -10.25 1.24
C GLU A 3 -3.29 -9.75 0.27
N ILE A 4 -3.39 -10.19 -0.99
CA ILE A 4 -2.49 -9.78 -2.07
C ILE A 4 -3.05 -8.52 -2.73
N ILE A 5 -2.26 -7.47 -2.74
CA ILE A 5 -2.58 -6.20 -3.39
C ILE A 5 -1.88 -6.15 -4.74
N LEU A 6 -2.66 -5.93 -5.79
CA LEU A 6 -2.15 -5.62 -7.11
C LEU A 6 -2.03 -4.10 -7.28
N THR A 7 -0.82 -3.59 -7.55
CA THR A 7 -0.59 -2.16 -7.75
C THR A 7 -0.61 -1.77 -9.23
N LEU A 8 -1.41 -0.74 -9.57
CA LEU A 8 -1.48 -0.14 -10.91
C LEU A 8 -0.86 1.27 -10.90
N GLU A 9 0.03 1.53 -11.86
CA GLU A 9 0.84 2.77 -11.98
C GLU A 9 0.66 3.46 -13.34
N SER A 10 -0.42 3.17 -14.06
CA SER A 10 -0.59 3.54 -15.48
C SER A 10 -0.53 5.05 -15.77
N GLY A 11 -0.97 5.91 -14.83
CA GLY A 11 -0.92 7.39 -14.92
C GLY A 11 -1.71 8.04 -16.06
N THR A 12 -2.32 7.24 -16.95
CA THR A 12 -3.12 7.68 -18.10
C THR A 12 -4.22 6.65 -18.38
N LEU A 13 -5.34 7.09 -18.95
CA LEU A 13 -6.45 6.18 -19.28
C LEU A 13 -6.06 5.15 -20.36
N SER A 14 -5.21 5.51 -21.31
CA SER A 14 -4.77 4.58 -22.36
C SER A 14 -3.95 3.43 -21.78
N ARG A 15 -2.94 3.71 -20.95
CA ARG A 15 -2.15 2.65 -20.29
C ARG A 15 -3.01 1.82 -19.34
N LEU A 16 -3.95 2.45 -18.66
CA LEU A 16 -4.86 1.76 -17.76
C LEU A 16 -5.75 0.75 -18.50
N GLN A 17 -6.16 1.04 -19.75
CA GLN A 17 -6.94 0.07 -20.54
C GLN A 17 -6.15 -1.22 -20.78
N ASP A 18 -4.86 -1.10 -21.08
CA ASP A 18 -3.98 -2.26 -21.27
C ASP A 18 -3.80 -3.03 -19.96
N GLU A 19 -3.53 -2.33 -18.86
CA GLU A 19 -3.42 -2.94 -17.52
C GLU A 19 -4.73 -3.63 -17.08
N ILE A 20 -5.90 -3.05 -17.38
CA ILE A 20 -7.20 -3.68 -17.07
C ILE A 20 -7.38 -4.99 -17.85
N MET A 21 -6.98 -5.04 -19.12
CA MET A 21 -7.05 -6.27 -19.92
C MET A 21 -6.17 -7.36 -19.32
N GLU A 22 -4.93 -7.02 -18.94
CA GLU A 22 -4.00 -7.95 -18.31
C GLU A 22 -4.48 -8.39 -16.92
N MET A 23 -4.91 -7.44 -16.09
CA MET A 23 -5.47 -7.67 -14.75
C MET A 23 -6.61 -8.69 -14.76
N ARG A 24 -7.47 -8.65 -15.77
CA ARG A 24 -8.57 -9.62 -15.92
C ARG A 24 -8.09 -11.05 -16.09
N SER A 25 -6.93 -11.26 -16.71
CA SER A 25 -6.34 -12.59 -16.90
C SER A 25 -5.77 -13.20 -15.61
N VAL A 26 -5.36 -12.35 -14.66
CA VAL A 26 -4.81 -12.74 -13.35
C VAL A 26 -5.78 -12.40 -12.20
N ARG A 27 -7.07 -12.25 -12.52
CA ARG A 27 -8.09 -11.78 -11.56
C ARG A 27 -8.23 -12.65 -10.31
N ASP A 28 -7.76 -13.89 -10.30
CA ASP A 28 -7.86 -14.76 -9.12
C ASP A 28 -6.57 -14.74 -8.27
N SER A 29 -5.55 -14.02 -8.75
CA SER A 29 -4.20 -13.97 -8.15
C SER A 29 -3.99 -12.83 -7.16
N PHE A 30 -4.98 -11.96 -6.97
CA PHE A 30 -4.92 -10.86 -6.01
C PHE A 30 -6.26 -10.73 -5.26
N ASP A 31 -6.34 -9.89 -4.25
CA ASP A 31 -7.52 -9.66 -3.42
C ASP A 31 -8.00 -8.21 -3.50
N ILE A 32 -7.07 -7.25 -3.62
CA ILE A 32 -7.33 -5.80 -3.64
C ILE A 32 -6.55 -5.17 -4.80
N ILE A 33 -7.09 -4.10 -5.39
CA ILE A 33 -6.41 -3.30 -6.43
C ILE A 33 -5.99 -1.98 -5.82
N GLU A 34 -4.70 -1.67 -5.86
CA GLU A 34 -4.18 -0.35 -5.52
C GLU A 34 -4.07 0.51 -6.78
N VAL A 35 -4.65 1.70 -6.72
CA VAL A 35 -4.50 2.74 -7.73
C VAL A 35 -3.54 3.80 -7.18
N ARG A 36 -2.37 3.93 -7.81
CA ARG A 36 -1.40 4.97 -7.50
C ARG A 36 -1.82 6.30 -8.15
N GLY A 37 -2.59 7.07 -7.40
CA GLY A 37 -3.14 8.36 -7.81
C GLY A 37 -2.07 9.40 -8.13
N ASP A 38 -0.89 9.29 -7.54
CA ASP A 38 0.23 10.20 -7.77
C ASP A 38 0.79 10.14 -9.20
N TYR A 39 0.47 9.10 -9.98
CA TYR A 39 0.82 9.05 -11.42
C TYR A 39 -0.15 9.83 -12.32
N PHE A 40 -1.31 10.25 -11.80
CA PHE A 40 -2.32 10.98 -12.56
C PHE A 40 -2.15 12.50 -12.38
N LYS A 41 -2.17 13.23 -13.50
CA LYS A 41 -1.95 14.69 -13.50
C LYS A 41 -3.14 15.51 -12.99
N ASP A 42 -4.34 14.95 -13.02
CA ASP A 42 -5.56 15.65 -12.62
C ASP A 42 -6.62 14.70 -12.03
N VAL A 43 -7.45 15.26 -11.15
CA VAL A 43 -8.48 14.53 -10.40
C VAL A 43 -9.56 13.95 -11.32
N ASN A 44 -9.93 14.63 -12.41
CA ASN A 44 -10.99 14.15 -13.30
C ASN A 44 -10.56 12.86 -14.03
N THR A 45 -9.33 12.83 -14.53
CA THR A 45 -8.75 11.64 -15.15
C THR A 45 -8.62 10.50 -14.14
N LEU A 46 -8.19 10.80 -12.91
CA LEU A 46 -8.10 9.81 -11.83
C LEU A 46 -9.47 9.22 -11.45
N VAL A 47 -10.51 10.05 -11.31
CA VAL A 47 -11.87 9.58 -11.01
C VAL A 47 -12.38 8.68 -12.14
N ARG A 48 -12.14 9.03 -13.41
CA ARG A 48 -12.48 8.17 -14.55
C ARG A 48 -11.71 6.86 -14.53
N ALA A 49 -10.43 6.88 -14.17
CA ALA A 49 -9.60 5.69 -14.04
C ALA A 49 -10.17 4.73 -12.98
N ILE A 50 -10.48 5.23 -11.78
CA ILE A 50 -11.06 4.42 -10.70
C ILE A 50 -12.43 3.86 -11.13
N ALA A 51 -13.27 4.64 -11.82
CA ALA A 51 -14.54 4.17 -12.35
C ALA A 51 -14.35 3.01 -13.35
N MET A 52 -13.42 3.15 -14.29
CA MET A 52 -13.09 2.09 -15.25
C MET A 52 -12.62 0.80 -14.57
N ILE A 53 -11.81 0.91 -13.52
CA ILE A 53 -11.36 -0.25 -12.74
C ILE A 53 -12.56 -0.93 -12.07
N ARG A 54 -13.41 -0.16 -11.38
CA ARG A 54 -14.62 -0.69 -10.71
C ARG A 54 -15.60 -1.36 -11.67
N ASP A 55 -15.76 -0.83 -12.88
CA ASP A 55 -16.60 -1.45 -13.91
C ASP A 55 -15.98 -2.72 -14.50
N SER A 56 -14.66 -2.89 -14.33
CA SER A 56 -13.91 -3.98 -14.95
C SER A 56 -13.80 -5.25 -14.11
N ILE A 57 -13.93 -5.13 -12.78
CA ILE A 57 -13.71 -6.22 -11.83
C ILE A 57 -14.39 -5.92 -10.48
N ASP A 58 -15.00 -6.95 -9.87
CA ASP A 58 -15.65 -6.85 -8.57
C ASP A 58 -14.66 -7.15 -7.43
N LYS A 59 -13.83 -6.15 -7.10
CA LYS A 59 -12.85 -6.23 -6.02
C LYS A 59 -12.69 -4.90 -5.29
N PRO A 60 -12.26 -4.93 -4.02
CA PRO A 60 -11.96 -3.71 -3.28
C PRO A 60 -10.87 -2.88 -3.97
N VAL A 61 -11.05 -1.56 -3.95
CA VAL A 61 -10.08 -0.59 -4.46
C VAL A 61 -9.42 0.14 -3.30
N LEU A 62 -8.10 0.09 -3.27
CA LEU A 62 -7.22 0.92 -2.46
C LEU A 62 -6.78 2.13 -3.29
N TYR A 63 -7.03 3.33 -2.78
CA TYR A 63 -6.46 4.55 -3.34
C TYR A 63 -5.22 4.97 -2.56
N THR A 64 -4.12 5.20 -3.28
CA THR A 64 -2.85 5.65 -2.70
C THR A 64 -2.35 6.86 -3.46
N TYR A 65 -2.10 7.96 -2.74
CA TYR A 65 -1.29 9.07 -3.24
C TYR A 65 0.05 9.02 -2.53
N ARG A 66 1.09 8.51 -3.19
CA ARG A 66 2.43 8.41 -2.59
C ARG A 66 3.21 9.69 -2.89
N THR A 67 3.71 10.35 -1.85
CA THR A 67 4.49 11.57 -2.00
C THR A 67 5.91 11.27 -2.48
N GLU A 68 6.56 12.26 -3.11
CA GLU A 68 7.97 12.15 -3.50
C GLU A 68 8.89 11.85 -2.30
N LYS A 69 8.54 12.36 -1.11
CA LYS A 69 9.28 12.10 0.14
C LYS A 69 9.27 10.62 0.52
N GLU A 70 8.20 9.92 0.20
CA GLU A 70 8.03 8.48 0.43
C GLU A 70 8.15 7.68 -0.89
N GLY A 71 8.90 8.19 -1.88
CA GLY A 71 9.27 7.44 -3.09
C GLY A 71 8.21 7.35 -4.20
N GLY A 72 7.18 8.21 -4.15
CA GLY A 72 6.17 8.34 -5.20
C GLY A 72 6.43 9.49 -6.17
N GLN A 73 5.40 9.86 -6.93
CA GLN A 73 5.42 10.98 -7.88
C GLN A 73 4.63 12.21 -7.36
N GLY A 74 4.08 12.13 -6.15
CA GLY A 74 3.16 13.11 -5.61
C GLY A 74 3.86 14.29 -4.94
N ALA A 75 3.59 15.51 -5.41
CA ALA A 75 4.20 16.73 -4.85
C ALA A 75 3.40 17.37 -3.68
N LEU A 76 2.20 16.86 -3.36
CA LEU A 76 1.36 17.42 -2.31
C LEU A 76 1.84 16.97 -0.93
N LEU A 77 1.77 17.87 0.05
CA LEU A 77 2.20 17.62 1.42
C LEU A 77 1.25 18.31 2.42
N GLY A 78 1.25 17.85 3.67
CA GLY A 78 0.48 18.45 4.77
C GLY A 78 -1.00 18.62 4.44
N GLU A 79 -1.54 19.81 4.66
CA GLU A 79 -2.96 20.10 4.47
C GLU A 79 -3.44 19.93 3.02
N ASP A 80 -2.60 20.27 2.02
CA ASP A 80 -2.97 20.08 0.60
C ASP A 80 -3.08 18.58 0.25
N TYR A 81 -2.20 17.76 0.83
CA TYR A 81 -2.27 16.30 0.71
C TYR A 81 -3.56 15.76 1.36
N LEU A 82 -3.87 16.17 2.59
CA LEU A 82 -5.07 15.71 3.29
C LEU A 82 -6.37 16.17 2.58
N TYR A 83 -6.38 17.41 2.07
CA TYR A 83 -7.47 17.94 1.27
C TYR A 83 -7.70 17.14 -0.01
N HIS A 84 -6.62 16.73 -0.68
CA HIS A 84 -6.69 15.86 -1.86
C HIS A 84 -7.33 14.52 -1.54
N LEU A 85 -6.89 13.84 -0.47
CA LEU A 85 -7.47 12.56 -0.04
C LEU A 85 -8.97 12.68 0.25
N ALA A 86 -9.37 13.70 1.00
CA ALA A 86 -10.78 13.98 1.29
C ALA A 86 -11.60 14.32 0.03
N THR A 87 -10.99 14.98 -0.96
CA THR A 87 -11.63 15.30 -2.25
C THR A 87 -11.90 14.03 -3.06
N ILE A 88 -10.93 13.12 -3.12
CA ILE A 88 -11.07 11.85 -3.86
C ILE A 88 -12.18 11.00 -3.28
N GLN A 89 -12.21 10.77 -1.96
CA GLN A 89 -13.26 9.95 -1.33
C GLN A 89 -14.68 10.49 -1.51
N LYS A 90 -14.83 11.82 -1.67
CA LYS A 90 -16.13 12.45 -1.98
C LYS A 90 -16.50 12.36 -3.45
N SER A 91 -15.51 12.24 -4.34
CA SER A 91 -15.71 12.24 -5.79
C SER A 91 -16.00 10.84 -6.33
N ILE A 92 -15.40 9.80 -5.73
CA ILE A 92 -15.61 8.41 -6.11
C ILE A 92 -15.38 7.48 -4.91
N PRO A 93 -16.27 6.50 -4.65
CA PRO A 93 -16.08 5.56 -3.56
C PRO A 93 -14.88 4.64 -3.79
N VAL A 94 -14.05 4.52 -2.76
CA VAL A 94 -12.94 3.57 -2.66
C VAL A 94 -13.08 2.81 -1.34
N ASP A 95 -12.60 1.57 -1.29
CA ASP A 95 -12.77 0.69 -0.14
C ASP A 95 -11.69 0.91 0.91
N TYR A 96 -10.49 1.29 0.46
CA TYR A 96 -9.35 1.65 1.28
C TYR A 96 -8.71 2.96 0.80
N ILE A 97 -8.10 3.69 1.72
CA ILE A 97 -7.25 4.84 1.42
C ILE A 97 -5.93 4.71 2.19
N ASP A 98 -4.81 4.92 1.50
CA ASP A 98 -3.49 5.03 2.12
C ASP A 98 -3.25 6.49 2.55
N VAL A 99 -2.81 6.67 3.80
CA VAL A 99 -2.50 7.97 4.40
C VAL A 99 -1.10 7.89 5.00
N GLU A 100 -0.19 8.69 4.48
CA GLU A 100 1.16 8.83 5.03
C GLU A 100 1.10 9.47 6.42
N ILE A 101 1.56 8.74 7.45
CA ILE A 101 1.41 9.17 8.84
C ILE A 101 2.14 10.50 9.11
N LEU A 102 3.27 10.74 8.46
CA LEU A 102 4.04 11.98 8.61
C LEU A 102 3.37 13.21 7.96
N GLN A 103 2.30 13.02 7.19
CA GLN A 103 1.47 14.11 6.68
C GLN A 103 0.31 14.46 7.63
N VAL A 104 0.04 13.63 8.65
CA VAL A 104 -1.08 13.82 9.57
C VAL A 104 -0.68 14.79 10.69
N SER A 105 -1.09 16.04 10.52
CA SER A 105 -0.91 17.11 11.53
C SER A 105 -1.87 16.98 12.71
N ASP A 106 -3.12 16.57 12.44
CA ASP A 106 -4.18 16.35 13.42
C ASP A 106 -4.78 14.94 13.25
N PRO A 107 -4.63 14.03 14.24
CA PRO A 107 -5.23 12.69 14.24
C PRO A 107 -6.74 12.64 13.93
N THR A 108 -7.51 13.69 14.20
CA THR A 108 -8.96 13.70 13.93
C THR A 108 -9.29 13.55 12.45
N ILE A 109 -8.37 13.90 11.54
CA ILE A 109 -8.57 13.73 10.10
C ILE A 109 -8.74 12.25 9.73
N VAL A 110 -8.05 11.35 10.42
CA VAL A 110 -8.14 9.90 10.17
C VAL A 110 -9.56 9.41 10.47
N GLU A 111 -10.15 9.85 11.58
CA GLU A 111 -11.54 9.52 11.90
C GLU A 111 -12.53 10.05 10.85
N GLN A 112 -12.26 11.22 10.26
CA GLN A 112 -13.09 11.77 9.19
C GLN A 112 -12.98 10.96 7.90
N LEU A 113 -11.75 10.59 7.49
CA LEU A 113 -11.51 9.76 6.30
C LEU A 113 -12.12 8.36 6.45
N LYS A 114 -12.10 7.80 7.67
CA LYS A 114 -12.71 6.51 8.03
C LYS A 114 -14.22 6.43 7.83
N ARG A 115 -14.90 7.56 7.69
CA ARG A 115 -16.35 7.60 7.38
C ARG A 115 -16.66 7.15 5.96
N TYR A 116 -15.67 7.15 5.07
CA TYR A 116 -15.84 6.84 3.65
C TYR A 116 -15.16 5.54 3.23
N SER A 117 -13.98 5.23 3.79
CA SER A 117 -13.22 4.02 3.47
C SER A 117 -12.38 3.57 4.66
N LYS A 118 -11.86 2.34 4.64
CA LYS A 118 -10.86 1.93 5.64
C LYS A 118 -9.55 2.70 5.41
N VAL A 119 -8.86 3.10 6.47
CA VAL A 119 -7.60 3.85 6.39
C VAL A 119 -6.40 2.95 6.67
N ILE A 120 -5.47 2.90 5.73
CA ILE A 120 -4.13 2.32 5.92
C ILE A 120 -3.20 3.48 6.24
N LEU A 121 -2.71 3.56 7.48
CA LEU A 121 -1.65 4.50 7.83
C LEU A 121 -0.32 3.91 7.40
N SER A 122 0.45 4.70 6.65
CA SER A 122 1.67 4.21 6.02
C SER A 122 2.88 5.09 6.30
N HIS A 123 4.06 4.48 6.24
CA HIS A 123 5.33 5.18 6.30
C HIS A 123 6.38 4.41 5.50
N HIS A 124 7.16 5.12 4.69
CA HIS A 124 8.22 4.54 3.87
C HIS A 124 9.54 5.28 4.05
N ASP A 125 10.65 4.55 4.15
CA ASP A 125 12.00 5.11 4.02
C ASP A 125 12.79 4.36 2.94
N PHE A 126 13.09 5.07 1.85
CA PHE A 126 13.82 4.53 0.70
C PHE A 126 15.34 4.60 0.89
N ASN A 127 15.83 5.27 1.95
CA ASN A 127 17.27 5.45 2.19
C ASN A 127 17.86 4.36 3.08
N GLY A 128 17.05 3.77 3.96
CA GLY A 128 17.54 2.78 4.91
C GLY A 128 16.45 2.14 5.76
N THR A 129 16.89 1.23 6.63
CA THR A 129 16.07 0.65 7.68
C THR A 129 16.40 1.33 9.00
N PRO A 130 15.46 2.06 9.61
CA PRO A 130 15.72 2.78 10.85
C PRO A 130 15.88 1.80 12.03
N SER A 131 16.19 2.34 13.21
CA SER A 131 16.30 1.53 14.43
C SER A 131 14.92 1.04 14.92
N ASP A 132 14.92 -0.01 15.75
CA ASP A 132 13.70 -0.57 16.36
C ASP A 132 12.85 0.50 17.06
N ALA A 133 13.52 1.41 17.78
CA ALA A 133 12.87 2.49 18.51
C ALA A 133 12.15 3.46 17.57
N VAL A 134 12.74 3.77 16.41
CA VAL A 134 12.11 4.64 15.40
C VAL A 134 10.96 3.92 14.73
N MET A 135 11.13 2.66 14.31
CA MET A 135 10.04 1.88 13.70
C MET A 135 8.84 1.72 14.65
N THR A 136 9.11 1.39 15.92
CA THR A 136 8.07 1.25 16.94
C THR A 136 7.40 2.59 17.24
N GLY A 137 8.17 3.68 17.30
CA GLY A 137 7.63 5.03 17.47
C GLY A 137 6.65 5.42 16.36
N ILE A 138 6.99 5.12 15.09
CA ILE A 138 6.09 5.33 13.95
C ILE A 138 4.80 4.51 14.09
N ILE A 139 4.88 3.24 14.51
CA ILE A 139 3.69 2.41 14.74
C ILE A 139 2.85 2.94 15.90
N ASP A 140 3.48 3.47 16.94
CA ASP A 140 2.77 4.11 18.06
C ASP A 140 2.07 5.41 17.61
N GLU A 141 2.66 6.20 16.70
CA GLU A 141 1.99 7.34 16.06
C GLU A 141 0.78 6.89 15.24
N MET A 142 0.91 5.82 14.43
CA MET A 142 -0.21 5.25 13.69
C MET A 142 -1.33 4.76 14.64
N THR A 143 -0.94 4.20 15.78
CA THR A 143 -1.86 3.76 16.82
C THR A 143 -2.61 4.93 17.46
N ALA A 144 -1.90 6.01 17.79
CA ALA A 144 -2.50 7.23 18.31
C ALA A 144 -3.49 7.85 17.32
N ALA A 145 -3.19 7.77 16.02
CA ALA A 145 -4.04 8.24 14.93
C ALA A 145 -5.21 7.29 14.58
N LYS A 146 -5.24 6.06 15.13
CA LYS A 146 -6.35 5.10 15.03
C LYS A 146 -6.71 4.69 13.60
N GLY A 147 -5.70 4.46 12.76
CA GLY A 147 -5.87 3.82 11.45
C GLY A 147 -6.50 2.42 11.58
N ASP A 148 -7.08 1.91 10.49
CA ASP A 148 -7.61 0.54 10.46
C ASP A 148 -6.50 -0.50 10.23
N PHE A 149 -5.45 -0.10 9.52
CA PHE A 149 -4.27 -0.91 9.24
C PHE A 149 -3.01 -0.06 9.28
N TYR A 150 -1.88 -0.68 9.60
CA TYR A 150 -0.56 -0.03 9.68
C TYR A 150 0.39 -0.64 8.67
N LYS A 151 1.14 0.20 7.97
CA LYS A 151 2.08 -0.22 6.93
C LYS A 151 3.41 0.50 7.09
N ILE A 152 4.48 -0.24 7.30
CA ILE A 152 5.85 0.28 7.27
C ILE A 152 6.63 -0.39 6.14
N ALA A 153 7.42 0.38 5.40
CA ALA A 153 8.27 -0.16 4.34
C ALA A 153 9.64 0.52 4.31
N TYR A 154 10.71 -0.28 4.37
CA TYR A 154 12.05 0.25 4.54
C TYR A 154 13.05 -0.38 3.58
N MET A 155 14.04 0.39 3.12
CA MET A 155 15.11 -0.12 2.27
C MET A 155 16.21 -0.77 3.14
N PRO A 156 16.40 -2.10 3.09
CA PRO A 156 17.50 -2.74 3.81
C PRO A 156 18.84 -2.44 3.13
N GLN A 157 19.89 -2.25 3.93
CA GLN A 157 21.28 -2.20 3.48
C GLN A 157 22.01 -3.51 3.77
N THR A 158 21.52 -4.28 4.75
CA THR A 158 22.07 -5.59 5.12
C THR A 158 20.98 -6.64 5.38
N PRO A 159 21.30 -7.94 5.42
CA PRO A 159 20.35 -8.98 5.84
C PRO A 159 19.79 -8.77 7.26
N GLU A 160 20.58 -8.22 8.17
CA GLU A 160 20.18 -7.91 9.54
C GLU A 160 19.11 -6.81 9.58
N ASP A 161 19.12 -5.87 8.62
CA ASP A 161 18.03 -4.90 8.47
C ASP A 161 16.71 -5.60 8.12
N VAL A 162 16.76 -6.62 7.26
CA VAL A 162 15.56 -7.40 6.91
C VAL A 162 15.02 -8.14 8.13
N GLU A 163 15.91 -8.77 8.91
CA GLU A 163 15.54 -9.45 10.15
C GLU A 163 14.94 -8.49 11.17
N ARG A 164 15.47 -7.25 11.25
CA ARG A 164 14.94 -6.20 12.12
C ARG A 164 13.49 -5.83 11.76
N VAL A 165 13.20 -5.65 10.47
CA VAL A 165 11.83 -5.38 10.00
C VAL A 165 10.89 -6.54 10.33
N VAL A 166 11.35 -7.79 10.17
CA VAL A 166 10.57 -8.98 10.54
C VAL A 166 10.31 -9.03 12.05
N ALA A 167 11.32 -8.76 12.88
CA ALA A 167 11.15 -8.75 14.34
C ALA A 167 10.14 -7.69 14.79
N VAL A 168 10.17 -6.49 14.19
CA VAL A 168 9.17 -5.44 14.46
C VAL A 168 7.77 -5.87 14.03
N LEU A 169 7.63 -6.56 12.89
CA LEU A 169 6.34 -7.11 12.45
C LEU A 169 5.79 -8.09 13.49
N GLU A 170 6.58 -9.06 13.93
CA GLU A 170 6.16 -10.08 14.89
C GLU A 170 5.72 -9.45 16.22
N GLN A 171 6.54 -8.57 16.79
CA GLN A 171 6.20 -7.82 18.01
C GLN A 171 4.91 -7.00 17.84
N SER A 172 4.74 -6.34 16.70
CA SER A 172 3.55 -5.54 16.41
C SER A 172 2.31 -6.42 16.25
N LYS A 173 2.44 -7.61 15.66
CA LYS A 173 1.34 -8.57 15.54
C LYS A 173 0.91 -9.13 16.89
N GLU A 174 1.83 -9.35 17.83
CA GLU A 174 1.47 -9.72 19.20
C GLU A 174 0.61 -8.65 19.89
N LYS A 175 0.91 -7.36 19.63
CA LYS A 175 0.20 -6.22 20.23
C LYS A 175 -1.12 -5.88 19.53
N PHE A 176 -1.17 -5.97 18.20
CA PHE A 176 -2.28 -5.43 17.40
C PHE A 176 -3.02 -6.47 16.54
N GLY A 177 -2.52 -7.72 16.50
CA GLY A 177 -3.06 -8.77 15.64
C GLY A 177 -2.74 -8.57 14.16
N ASP A 178 -3.60 -9.12 13.30
CA ASP A 178 -3.44 -9.10 11.84
C ASP A 178 -3.89 -7.75 11.23
N ILE A 179 -3.30 -6.63 11.67
CA ILE A 179 -3.53 -5.31 11.03
C ILE A 179 -2.25 -4.66 10.50
N VAL A 180 -1.09 -5.24 10.80
CA VAL A 180 0.22 -4.67 10.49
C VAL A 180 0.81 -5.31 9.24
N THR A 181 1.39 -4.48 8.39
CA THR A 181 2.18 -4.86 7.23
C THR A 181 3.57 -4.26 7.38
N ALA A 182 4.60 -5.09 7.32
CA ALA A 182 5.98 -4.63 7.31
C ALA A 182 6.70 -5.19 6.09
N ILE A 183 7.34 -4.30 5.35
CA ILE A 183 8.01 -4.63 4.10
C ILE A 183 9.46 -4.19 4.19
N SER A 184 10.36 -5.14 3.98
CA SER A 184 11.73 -4.81 3.59
C SER A 184 11.76 -4.76 2.06
N MET A 185 12.15 -3.61 1.52
CA MET A 185 12.14 -3.32 0.09
C MET A 185 13.38 -3.90 -0.60
N GLY A 186 13.43 -3.79 -1.94
CA GLY A 186 14.56 -4.26 -2.72
C GLY A 186 14.72 -5.79 -2.73
N GLU A 187 15.76 -6.25 -3.41
CA GLU A 187 16.03 -7.68 -3.59
C GLU A 187 16.27 -8.39 -2.25
N LEU A 188 17.06 -7.79 -1.36
CA LEU A 188 17.35 -8.32 -0.01
C LEU A 188 16.06 -8.58 0.80
N GLY A 189 15.08 -7.68 0.66
CA GLY A 189 13.85 -7.72 1.41
C GLY A 189 12.75 -8.62 0.83
N THR A 190 12.96 -9.23 -0.35
CA THR A 190 11.94 -10.03 -1.07
C THR A 190 11.24 -11.06 -0.16
N LYS A 191 11.95 -11.67 0.79
CA LYS A 191 11.38 -12.63 1.75
C LYS A 191 10.22 -12.07 2.57
N THR A 192 10.19 -10.76 2.85
CA THR A 192 9.09 -10.10 3.58
C THR A 192 7.79 -10.01 2.79
N ARG A 193 7.86 -10.18 1.46
CA ARG A 193 6.68 -10.22 0.58
C ARG A 193 6.19 -11.65 0.33
N THR A 194 7.09 -12.62 0.37
CA THR A 194 6.85 -14.01 -0.05
C THR A 194 6.81 -15.02 1.09
N SER A 195 7.13 -14.65 2.33
CA SER A 195 7.15 -15.61 3.43
C SER A 195 5.78 -15.79 4.09
N VAL A 196 5.37 -17.06 4.21
CA VAL A 196 4.21 -17.47 5.02
C VAL A 196 4.56 -17.68 6.50
N GLU A 197 5.85 -17.65 6.87
CA GLU A 197 6.31 -17.83 8.25
C GLU A 197 6.02 -16.59 9.11
N PHE A 198 6.18 -15.40 8.52
CA PHE A 198 5.92 -14.11 9.15
C PHE A 198 4.93 -13.29 8.29
N PRO A 199 3.67 -13.74 8.19
CA PRO A 199 2.73 -13.17 7.24
C PRO A 199 2.29 -11.77 7.69
N SER A 200 2.61 -10.77 6.87
CA SER A 200 2.03 -9.42 6.96
C SER A 200 0.53 -9.45 6.65
N ARG A 201 -0.20 -8.42 7.08
CA ARG A 201 -1.63 -8.28 6.76
C ARG A 201 -1.87 -8.15 5.24
N PHE A 202 -1.02 -7.38 4.58
CA PHE A 202 -1.01 -7.22 3.13
C PHE A 202 0.35 -7.61 2.55
N THR A 203 0.36 -8.10 1.32
CA THR A 203 1.55 -8.18 0.47
C THR A 203 1.25 -7.52 -0.87
N TYR A 204 2.25 -6.92 -1.51
CA TYR A 204 2.08 -6.11 -2.71
C TYR A 204 2.82 -6.74 -3.87
N GLY A 205 2.14 -6.85 -5.01
CA GLY A 205 2.68 -7.40 -6.25
C GLY A 205 2.26 -6.62 -7.49
N THR A 206 2.86 -7.00 -8.61
CA THR A 206 2.70 -6.36 -9.92
C THR A 206 1.97 -7.27 -10.92
N LEU A 207 1.39 -6.66 -11.96
CA LEU A 207 0.82 -7.38 -13.11
C LEU A 207 1.91 -8.08 -13.92
N ASN A 208 2.93 -7.30 -14.28
CA ASN A 208 4.01 -7.71 -15.14
C ASN A 208 5.17 -8.34 -14.37
N GLU A 209 6.10 -8.94 -15.11
CA GLU A 209 7.39 -9.37 -14.57
C GLU A 209 8.07 -8.20 -13.84
N PRO A 210 8.63 -8.43 -12.63
CA PRO A 210 9.28 -7.41 -11.81
C PRO A 210 10.24 -6.53 -12.63
N GLN A 211 9.96 -5.23 -12.71
CA GLN A 211 10.83 -4.28 -13.42
C GLN A 211 11.80 -3.56 -12.46
N ALA A 212 11.58 -3.70 -11.16
CA ALA A 212 12.45 -3.17 -10.10
C ALA A 212 12.77 -4.26 -9.06
N PRO A 213 13.97 -4.22 -8.44
CA PRO A 213 14.37 -5.19 -7.43
C PRO A 213 13.36 -5.30 -6.28
N GLY A 214 12.96 -6.53 -5.94
CA GLY A 214 12.03 -6.81 -4.84
C GLY A 214 10.54 -6.72 -5.18
N GLN A 215 10.16 -6.38 -6.42
CA GLN A 215 8.78 -6.59 -6.89
C GLN A 215 8.52 -8.09 -7.12
N VAL A 216 7.27 -8.52 -6.92
CA VAL A 216 6.87 -9.92 -7.13
C VAL A 216 5.56 -9.94 -7.90
N ASN A 217 5.46 -10.81 -8.91
CA ASN A 217 4.23 -10.98 -9.67
C ASN A 217 3.09 -11.51 -8.77
N VAL A 218 1.87 -10.98 -8.93
CA VAL A 218 0.72 -11.42 -8.11
C VAL A 218 0.37 -12.90 -8.29
N ALA A 219 0.54 -13.47 -9.48
CA ALA A 219 0.36 -14.91 -9.70
C ALA A 219 1.34 -15.72 -8.84
N LYS A 220 2.59 -15.25 -8.74
CA LYS A 220 3.60 -15.91 -7.90
C LYS A 220 3.27 -15.79 -6.42
N LEU A 221 2.82 -14.62 -5.97
CA LEU A 221 2.36 -14.44 -4.59
C LEU A 221 1.19 -15.39 -4.29
N ARG A 222 0.22 -15.54 -5.21
CA ARG A 222 -0.91 -16.45 -5.01
C ARG A 222 -0.49 -17.90 -4.89
N GLU A 223 0.48 -18.36 -5.68
CA GLU A 223 1.05 -19.72 -5.53
C GLU A 223 1.61 -19.94 -4.12
N ILE A 224 2.27 -18.93 -3.56
CA ILE A 224 2.95 -19.03 -2.26
C ILE A 224 1.95 -18.98 -1.09
N TYR A 225 0.99 -18.07 -1.11
CA TYR A 225 0.00 -17.90 -0.04
C TYR A 225 -1.18 -18.89 -0.10
N GLY A 226 -1.18 -19.81 -1.07
CA GLY A 226 -2.22 -20.81 -1.26
C GLY A 226 -3.25 -20.38 -2.31
N GLY A 227 -3.39 -21.21 -3.35
CA GLY A 227 -4.24 -20.98 -4.51
C GLY A 227 -5.72 -20.82 -4.18
N THR A 228 -6.31 -19.78 -4.78
CA THR A 228 -7.73 -19.45 -4.93
C THR A 228 -8.67 -19.75 -3.75
N LYS A 229 -9.30 -18.68 -3.22
CA LYS A 229 -10.57 -18.83 -2.49
C LYS A 229 -11.63 -19.53 -3.35
#